data_AF-A0A6L9XX69-F1
#
_entry.id   AF-A0A6L9XX69-F1
#
_cell.length_a   1.000
_cell.length_b   1.000
_cell.length_c   1.000
_cell.angle_alpha   90.00
_cell.angle_beta   90.00
_cell.angle_gamma   90.00
#
_symmetry.space_group_name_H-M   'P 1'
#
loop_
_entity.id
_entity.type
_entity.pdbx_description
1 polymer ?
#
loop_
_entity_poly.entity_id
_entity_poly.type
_entity_poly.pdbx_seq_one_letter_code
_entity_poly.pdbx_strand_id
1 'polypeptide(L)'
;MGTLVYDGTAEFTFDDRVLAHLQIVIGLKLRRREGFLMTWTDRTRGDDVITTAWFDPSLSLLFRYSGAQIPAINKDWLMLLTESSNSSAGLRLDDELRAEIREEIPEGTAAKRRRHASS
;
A
#
# COMPACT_ATOMS: atom_id res chain seq x y z
N MET A 1 -2.77 6.19 -9.44
CA MET A 1 -2.32 4.79 -9.49
C MET A 1 -0.81 4.84 -9.53
N GLY A 2 -0.16 4.41 -8.46
CA GLY A 2 1.29 4.41 -8.31
C GLY A 2 1.85 3.03 -8.61
N THR A 3 3.17 2.98 -8.77
CA THR A 3 3.89 1.77 -9.18
C THR A 3 4.96 1.43 -8.15
N LEU A 4 4.96 0.18 -7.71
CA LEU A 4 6.11 -0.45 -7.07
C LEU A 4 6.96 -1.09 -8.16
N VAL A 5 8.19 -0.61 -8.33
CA VAL A 5 9.19 -1.26 -9.16
C VAL A 5 10.04 -2.15 -8.26
N TYR A 6 10.10 -3.43 -8.61
CA TYR A 6 10.78 -4.47 -7.86
C TYR A 6 11.94 -5.01 -8.69
N ASP A 7 13.14 -4.90 -8.13
CA ASP A 7 14.41 -5.38 -8.72
C ASP A 7 14.64 -4.94 -10.18
N GLY A 8 14.18 -3.74 -10.51
CA GLY A 8 14.31 -3.12 -11.84
C GLY A 8 13.60 -3.85 -12.99
N THR A 9 12.88 -4.94 -12.73
CA THR A 9 12.33 -5.83 -13.77
C THR A 9 10.83 -5.99 -13.68
N ALA A 10 10.28 -6.04 -12.46
CA ALA A 10 8.85 -6.17 -12.24
C ALA A 10 8.23 -4.84 -11.82
N GLU A 11 7.06 -4.53 -12.37
CA GLU A 11 6.26 -3.37 -11.99
C GLU A 11 4.87 -3.81 -11.54
N PHE A 12 4.44 -3.33 -10.37
CA PHE A 12 3.14 -3.63 -9.79
C PHE A 12 2.38 -2.33 -9.50
N THR A 13 1.13 -2.24 -9.95
CA THR A 13 0.34 -1.01 -9.83
C THR A 13 -0.67 -1.12 -8.69
N PHE A 14 -0.74 -0.06 -7.87
CA PHE A 14 -1.66 0.08 -6.76
C PHE A 14 -2.26 1.49 -6.74
N ASP A 15 -3.37 1.68 -6.01
CA ASP A 15 -3.80 3.02 -5.63
C ASP A 15 -2.69 3.71 -4.83
N ASP A 16 -2.47 5.01 -5.04
CA ASP A 16 -1.37 5.75 -4.40
C ASP A 16 -1.43 5.62 -2.88
N ARG A 17 -2.64 5.66 -2.28
CA ARG A 17 -2.81 5.49 -0.84
C ARG A 17 -2.45 4.09 -0.37
N VAL A 18 -2.86 3.05 -1.10
CA VAL A 18 -2.46 1.66 -0.82
C VAL A 18 -0.94 1.54 -0.89
N LEU A 19 -0.33 2.07 -1.95
CA LEU A 19 1.13 2.09 -2.12
C LEU A 19 1.84 2.81 -0.98
N ALA A 20 1.28 3.90 -0.45
CA ALA A 20 1.84 4.63 0.67
C ALA A 20 1.86 3.81 1.97
N HIS A 21 0.79 3.07 2.27
CA HIS A 21 0.74 2.19 3.43
C HIS A 21 1.73 1.02 3.27
N LEU A 22 1.75 0.41 2.08
CA LEU A 22 2.70 -0.66 1.75
C LEU A 22 4.15 -0.20 1.89
N GLN A 23 4.51 0.99 1.37
CA GLN A 23 5.85 1.55 1.48
C GLN A 23 6.33 1.58 2.93
N ILE A 24 5.47 2.01 3.86
CA ILE A 24 5.84 2.14 5.27
C ILE A 24 6.09 0.77 5.89
N VAL A 25 5.20 -0.20 5.68
CA VAL A 25 5.32 -1.56 6.26
C VAL A 25 6.53 -2.29 5.67
N ILE A 26 6.65 -2.29 4.34
CA ILE A 26 7.77 -2.90 3.63
C ILE A 26 9.09 -2.27 4.11
N GLY A 27 9.17 -0.93 4.13
CA GLY A 27 10.35 -0.21 4.56
C GLY A 27 10.74 -0.50 6.02
N LEU A 28 9.77 -0.65 6.92
CA LEU A 28 10.02 -0.99 8.32
C LEU A 28 10.67 -2.37 8.47
N LYS A 29 10.16 -3.39 7.77
CA LYS A 29 10.72 -4.75 7.82
C LYS A 29 12.13 -4.80 7.22
N LEU A 30 12.33 -4.19 6.05
CA LEU A 30 13.64 -4.22 5.39
C LEU A 30 14.72 -3.46 6.17
N ARG A 31 14.37 -2.37 6.87
CA ARG A 31 15.29 -1.68 7.79
C ARG A 31 15.77 -2.57 8.94
N ARG A 32 14.95 -3.53 9.39
CA ARG A 32 15.31 -4.53 10.40
C ARG A 32 16.03 -5.74 9.83
N ARG A 33 16.33 -5.72 8.53
CA ARG A 33 16.85 -6.84 7.76
C ARG A 33 15.95 -8.07 7.78
N GLU A 34 14.64 -7.86 7.92
CA GLU A 34 13.64 -8.92 7.89
C GLU A 34 13.14 -9.10 6.45
N GLY A 35 13.57 -10.19 5.80
CA GLY A 35 12.96 -10.62 4.54
C GLY A 35 11.58 -11.25 4.78
N PHE A 36 10.65 -11.08 3.84
CA PHE A 36 9.28 -11.56 3.98
C PHE A 36 8.61 -11.78 2.63
N LEU A 37 7.56 -12.61 2.60
CA LEU A 37 6.67 -12.73 1.44
C LEU A 37 5.58 -11.67 1.52
N MET A 38 5.23 -11.08 0.38
CA MET A 38 4.00 -10.30 0.22
C MET A 38 3.11 -10.99 -0.81
N THR A 39 1.83 -11.15 -0.50
CA THR A 39 0.83 -11.73 -1.40
C THR A 39 -0.35 -10.77 -1.61
N TRP A 40 -0.78 -10.62 -2.85
CA TRP A 40 -1.94 -9.81 -3.24
C TRP A 40 -2.61 -10.36 -4.51
N THR A 41 -3.82 -9.92 -4.79
CA THR A 41 -4.48 -10.17 -6.08
C THR A 41 -4.08 -9.05 -7.06
N ASP A 42 -3.30 -9.38 -8.09
CA ASP A 42 -3.00 -8.49 -9.21
C ASP A 42 -4.18 -8.50 -10.19
N ARG A 43 -4.76 -7.32 -10.39
CA ARG A 43 -5.95 -7.11 -11.22
C ARG A 43 -5.64 -6.29 -12.49
N THR A 44 -4.36 -6.00 -12.75
CA THR A 44 -3.95 -5.09 -13.83
C THR A 44 -4.05 -5.71 -15.22
N ARG A 45 -4.16 -7.04 -15.33
CA ARG A 45 -4.11 -7.79 -16.59
C ARG A 45 -5.38 -8.55 -16.98
N GLY A 46 -6.52 -8.22 -16.37
CA GLY A 46 -7.84 -8.75 -16.76
C GLY A 46 -8.25 -10.05 -16.07
N ASP A 47 -7.28 -10.90 -15.73
CA ASP A 47 -7.48 -12.04 -14.84
C ASP A 47 -7.01 -11.68 -13.43
N ASP A 48 -7.82 -12.00 -12.41
CA ASP A 48 -7.47 -11.84 -11.00
C ASP A 48 -6.39 -12.87 -10.65
N VAL A 49 -5.11 -12.46 -10.72
CA VAL A 49 -3.97 -13.35 -10.48
C VAL A 49 -3.44 -13.15 -9.07
N ILE A 50 -3.45 -14.21 -8.26
CA ILE A 50 -2.75 -14.20 -6.98
C ILE A 50 -1.25 -14.11 -7.26
N THR A 51 -0.63 -13.02 -6.84
CA THR A 51 0.80 -12.77 -6.98
C THR A 51 1.44 -12.78 -5.60
N THR A 52 2.53 -13.52 -5.48
CA THR A 52 3.37 -13.54 -4.28
C THR A 52 4.80 -13.18 -4.67
N ALA A 53 5.39 -12.21 -3.98
CA ALA A 53 6.78 -11.80 -4.17
C ALA A 53 7.56 -11.85 -2.86
N TRP A 54 8.82 -12.28 -2.95
CA TRP A 54 9.77 -12.22 -1.83
C TRP A 54 10.38 -10.83 -1.74
N PHE A 55 10.50 -10.26 -0.55
CA PHE A 55 11.13 -8.97 -0.31
C PHE A 55 12.34 -9.18 0.57
N ASP A 56 13.50 -8.67 0.14
CA ASP A 56 14.77 -8.79 0.85
C ASP A 56 15.52 -7.44 0.87
N PRO A 57 16.26 -7.12 1.95
CA PRO A 57 17.02 -5.87 2.03
C PRO A 57 18.12 -5.70 0.98
N SER A 58 18.54 -6.78 0.31
CA SER A 58 19.52 -6.75 -0.78
C SER A 58 18.93 -6.38 -2.14
N LEU A 59 17.60 -6.35 -2.27
CA LEU A 59 16.91 -6.04 -3.52
C LEU A 59 16.53 -4.57 -3.61
N SER A 60 16.57 -4.02 -4.82
CA SER A 60 16.18 -2.64 -5.07
C SER A 60 14.66 -2.50 -5.15
N LEU A 61 14.13 -1.47 -4.49
CA LEU A 61 12.72 -1.09 -4.52
C LEU A 61 12.57 0.39 -4.86
N LEU A 62 11.67 0.71 -5.77
CA LEU A 62 11.29 2.09 -6.08
C LEU A 62 9.78 2.24 -6.00
N PHE A 63 9.32 3.23 -5.22
CA PHE A 63 7.92 3.58 -5.08
C PHE A 63 7.66 4.85 -5.89
N ARG A 64 6.86 4.75 -6.95
CA ARG A 64 6.48 5.87 -7.83
C ARG A 64 5.02 6.22 -7.60
N TYR A 65 4.75 7.42 -7.11
CA TYR A 65 3.40 7.93 -6.93
C TYR A 65 2.93 8.67 -8.19
N SER A 66 1.62 8.63 -8.48
CA SER A 66 1.04 9.42 -9.58
C SER A 66 0.79 10.87 -9.17
N GLY A 67 0.53 11.12 -7.88
CA GLY A 67 0.39 12.46 -7.32
C GLY A 67 1.71 13.08 -6.90
N ALA A 68 1.76 14.42 -6.92
CA ALA A 68 2.90 15.20 -6.44
C ALA A 68 2.98 15.32 -4.90
N GLN A 69 2.04 14.69 -4.17
CA GLN A 69 1.95 14.71 -2.71
C GLN A 69 1.81 13.29 -2.19
N ILE A 70 2.46 13.00 -1.05
CA ILE A 70 2.32 11.71 -0.38
C ILE A 70 0.89 11.62 0.20
N PRO A 71 0.15 10.53 -0.06
CA PRO A 71 -1.18 10.32 0.51
C PRO A 71 -1.19 10.35 2.03
N ALA A 72 -2.31 10.81 2.61
CA ALA A 72 -2.55 10.69 4.05
C ALA A 72 -2.51 9.22 4.49
N ILE A 73 -1.97 8.97 5.68
CA ILE A 73 -1.79 7.64 6.25
C ILE A 73 -2.80 7.44 7.39
N ASN A 74 -3.53 6.34 7.32
CA ASN A 74 -4.36 5.85 8.41
C ASN A 74 -3.55 4.88 9.27
N LYS A 75 -3.54 5.12 10.58
CA LYS A 75 -2.75 4.33 11.53
C LYS A 75 -3.32 2.94 11.77
N ASP A 76 -4.63 2.76 11.67
CA ASP A 76 -5.30 1.49 11.92
C ASP A 76 -4.97 0.51 10.78
N TRP A 77 -5.00 0.97 9.53
CA TRP A 77 -4.55 0.15 8.40
C TRP A 77 -3.07 -0.16 8.44
N LEU A 78 -2.23 0.79 8.88
CA LEU A 78 -0.82 0.52 9.08
C LEU A 78 -0.61 -0.58 10.13
N MET A 79 -1.41 -0.57 11.20
CA MET A 79 -1.38 -1.60 12.24
C MET A 79 -1.77 -2.97 11.69
N LEU A 80 -2.89 -3.06 10.97
CA LEU A 80 -3.37 -4.30 10.35
C LEU A 80 -2.34 -4.90 9.37
N LEU A 81 -1.77 -4.06 8.49
CA LEU A 81 -0.75 -4.50 7.54
C LEU A 81 0.54 -4.92 8.26
N THR A 82 0.94 -4.20 9.31
CA THR A 82 2.12 -4.56 10.12
C THR A 82 1.92 -5.89 10.82
N GLU A 83 0.75 -6.12 11.43
CA GLU A 83 0.40 -7.39 12.07
C GLU A 83 0.42 -8.53 11.06
N SER A 84 -0.24 -8.36 9.91
CA SER A 84 -0.22 -9.32 8.80
C SER A 84 1.22 -9.67 8.39
N SER A 85 2.07 -8.66 8.22
CA SER A 85 3.47 -8.83 7.82
C SER A 85 4.37 -9.58 8.81
N ASN A 86 3.94 -9.71 10.07
CA ASN A 86 4.64 -10.46 11.11
C ASN A 86 4.12 -11.89 11.27
N SER A 87 3.09 -12.27 10.50
CA SER A 87 2.59 -13.64 10.45
C SER A 87 3.52 -14.56 9.65
N SER A 88 3.36 -15.88 9.84
CA SER A 88 4.09 -16.90 9.05
C SER A 88 3.72 -16.89 7.56
N ALA A 89 2.55 -16.36 7.20
CA ALA A 89 2.13 -16.21 5.81
C ALA A 89 2.75 -14.98 5.12
N GLY A 90 3.44 -14.11 5.87
CA GLY A 90 3.95 -12.84 5.37
C GLY A 90 2.85 -11.77 5.23
N LEU A 91 3.18 -10.67 4.56
CA LEU A 91 2.26 -9.55 4.35
C LEU A 91 1.18 -9.94 3.34
N ARG A 92 -0.09 -9.98 3.77
CA ARG A 92 -1.22 -10.18 2.88
C ARG A 92 -1.98 -8.88 2.67
N LEU A 93 -2.12 -8.48 1.42
CA LEU A 93 -3.05 -7.42 1.01
C LEU A 93 -4.27 -8.09 0.37
N ASP A 94 -5.32 -8.29 1.16
CA ASP A 94 -6.61 -8.76 0.65
C ASP A 94 -7.40 -7.62 -0.04
N ASP A 95 -8.43 -8.03 -0.79
CA ASP A 95 -9.21 -7.09 -1.60
C ASP A 95 -10.13 -6.19 -0.76
N GLU A 96 -10.57 -6.65 0.41
CA GLU A 96 -11.43 -5.88 1.32
C GLU A 96 -10.65 -4.72 1.93
N LEU A 97 -9.51 -5.01 2.56
CA LEU A 97 -8.62 -4.00 3.13
C LEU A 97 -8.11 -3.05 2.04
N ARG A 98 -7.79 -3.57 0.85
CA ARG A 98 -7.41 -2.73 -0.30
C ARG A 98 -8.52 -1.75 -0.68
N ALA A 99 -9.77 -2.21 -0.74
CA ALA A 99 -10.92 -1.37 -1.07
C ALA A 99 -11.17 -0.33 0.00
N GLU A 100 -11.11 -0.69 1.29
CA GLU A 100 -11.21 0.25 2.40
C GLU A 100 -10.14 1.33 2.33
N ILE A 101 -8.87 0.94 2.12
CA ILE A 101 -7.76 1.88 1.99
C ILE A 101 -8.02 2.88 0.87
N ARG A 102 -8.53 2.41 -0.27
CA ARG A 102 -8.84 3.25 -1.42
C ARG A 102 -9.97 4.24 -1.11
N GLU A 103 -11.04 3.80 -0.48
CA GLU A 103 -12.27 4.57 -0.28
C GLU A 103 -12.21 5.54 0.91
N GLU A 104 -11.14 5.58 1.70
CA GLU A 104 -11.03 6.60 2.78
C GLU A 104 -11.27 8.00 2.23
N ILE A 105 -12.28 8.65 2.78
CA ILE A 105 -12.37 10.10 2.74
C ILE A 105 -11.48 10.58 3.86
N PRO A 106 -10.36 11.29 3.57
CA PRO A 106 -9.51 11.81 4.63
C PRO A 106 -10.36 12.64 5.58
N GLU A 107 -10.32 12.33 6.88
CA GLU A 107 -10.90 13.15 7.94
C GLU A 107 -10.30 14.56 7.83
N GLY A 108 -11.02 15.45 7.14
CA GLY A 108 -10.51 16.76 6.72
C GLY A 108 -11.13 17.28 5.43
N THR A 109 -11.63 16.42 4.55
CA THR A 109 -12.24 16.87 3.28
C THR A 109 -13.74 17.20 3.44
N ALA A 110 -14.46 16.48 4.32
CA ALA A 110 -15.85 16.79 4.65
C ALA A 110 -16.01 18.05 5.54
N ALA A 111 -14.99 18.39 6.34
CA ALA A 111 -15.01 19.55 7.24
C ALA A 111 -14.95 20.90 6.49
N LYS A 112 -14.53 20.91 5.21
CA LYS A 112 -14.45 22.14 4.40
C LYS A 112 -15.76 22.48 3.66
N ARG A 113 -16.71 21.55 3.54
CA ARG A 113 -18.03 21.81 2.92
C ARG A 113 -19.04 22.47 3.88
N ARG A 114 -18.82 22.42 5.19
CA ARG A 114 -19.72 23.02 6.20
C ARG A 114 -19.45 24.50 6.50
N ARG A 115 -18.45 25.13 5.87
CA ARG A 115 -18.12 26.56 6.06
C ARG A 115 -18.50 27.47 4.88
N HIS A 116 -19.20 26.96 3.86
CA HIS A 116 -19.70 27.76 2.71
C HIS A 116 -21.21 27.62 2.48
N ALA A 117 -21.94 26.92 3.35
CA ALA A 117 -23.40 26.80 3.28
C ALA A 117 -24.10 27.56 4.41
N SER A 118 -23.45 28.59 4.95
CA SER A 118 -24.01 29.48 5.97
C SER A 118 -23.58 30.91 5.66
N SER A 119 -24.10 31.45 4.56
CA SER A 119 -24.20 32.88 4.32
C SER A 119 -25.41 33.19 3.48
#